data_AF-A0A978TT70-F1
#
_entry.id   AF-A0A978TT70-F1
#
_cell.length_a   1.000
_cell.length_b   1.000
_cell.length_c   1.000
_cell.angle_alpha   90.00
_cell.angle_beta   90.00
_cell.angle_gamma   90.00
#
_symmetry.space_group_name_H-M   'P 1'
#
loop_
_entity.id
_entity.type
_entity.pdbx_description
1 polymer ?
#
loop_
_entity_poly.entity_id
_entity_poly.type
_entity_poly.pdbx_seq_one_letter_code
_entity_poly.pdbx_strand_id
1 'polypeptide(L)' 'MTNPLPLPNDDETIHSAADRESCYKMERKYGWRLKRIDEYPDAPILKVDCVFYGDAPFPDYMEKTDND' A
#
# COMPACT_ATOMS: atom_id res chain seq x y z
N MET A 1 -21.94 0.00 0.74
CA MET A 1 -21.33 0.54 1.97
C MET A 1 -20.06 1.24 1.55
N THR A 2 -20.09 2.55 1.40
CA THR A 2 -18.90 3.34 1.01
C THR A 2 -18.05 3.54 2.26
N ASN A 3 -16.89 2.91 2.29
CA ASN A 3 -15.92 3.09 3.36
C ASN A 3 -15.39 4.54 3.29
N PRO A 4 -15.43 5.30 4.37
CA PRO A 4 -14.95 6.68 4.34
C PRO A 4 -13.45 6.69 4.05
N LEU A 5 -13.04 7.48 3.05
CA LEU A 5 -11.64 7.75 2.77
C LEU A 5 -10.98 8.28 4.06
N PRO A 6 -9.79 7.81 4.43
CA PRO A 6 -9.10 8.28 5.62
C PRO A 6 -8.86 9.79 5.53
N LEU A 7 -9.05 10.47 6.67
CA LEU A 7 -8.95 11.91 6.78
C LEU A 7 -7.49 12.36 6.56
N PRO A 8 -7.25 13.53 5.92
CA PRO A 8 -5.93 13.95 5.43
C PRO A 8 -4.92 14.43 6.49
N ASN A 9 -5.12 14.12 7.78
CA ASN A 9 -4.38 14.75 8.89
C ASN A 9 -3.32 13.87 9.56
N ASP A 10 -3.16 12.62 9.14
CA ASP A 10 -2.00 11.80 9.51
C ASP A 10 -1.25 11.53 8.21
N ASP A 11 0.05 11.82 8.15
CA ASP A 11 0.90 11.41 7.02
C ASP A 11 0.83 9.87 6.93
N GLU A 12 -0.07 9.35 6.13
CA GLU A 12 -0.35 7.93 5.93
C GLU A 12 -0.47 7.67 4.44
N THR A 13 0.22 6.63 3.98
CA THR A 13 0.08 6.14 2.60
C THR A 13 -0.67 4.82 2.62
N ILE A 14 -1.59 4.64 1.68
CA ILE A 14 -2.44 3.45 1.59
C ILE A 14 -2.19 2.74 0.27
N HIS A 15 -1.89 1.45 0.38
CA HIS A 15 -1.73 0.55 -0.76
C HIS A 15 -2.68 -0.64 -0.62
N SER A 16 -3.66 -0.75 -1.51
CA SER A 16 -4.55 -1.90 -1.56
C SER A 16 -3.82 -3.16 -2.05
N ALA A 17 -4.12 -4.31 -1.45
CA ALA A 17 -3.51 -5.59 -1.80
C ALA A 17 -4.52 -6.76 -1.74
N ALA A 18 -4.12 -7.89 -2.35
CA ALA A 18 -4.97 -9.07 -2.40
C ALA A 18 -5.12 -9.76 -1.04
N ASP A 19 -4.04 -9.77 -0.24
CA ASP A 19 -3.97 -10.49 1.03
C ASP A 19 -3.04 -9.79 2.01
N ARG A 20 -3.25 -10.05 3.31
CA ARG A 20 -2.46 -9.52 4.42
C ARG A 20 -0.95 -9.73 4.26
N GLU A 21 -0.54 -10.86 3.69
CA GLU A 21 0.87 -11.18 3.46
C GLU A 21 1.56 -10.18 2.52
N SER A 22 0.82 -9.62 1.58
CA SER A 22 1.33 -8.63 0.62
C SER A 22 1.74 -7.33 1.31
N CYS A 23 1.02 -6.91 2.36
CA CYS A 23 1.39 -5.75 3.17
C CYS A 23 2.77 -5.94 3.83
N TYR A 24 3.01 -7.11 4.44
CA TYR A 24 4.30 -7.43 5.06
C TYR A 24 5.43 -7.62 4.04
N LYS A 25 5.10 -8.05 2.81
CA LYS A 25 6.08 -8.12 1.71
C LYS A 25 6.49 -6.71 1.27
N MET A 26 5.54 -5.79 1.12
CA MET A 26 5.82 -4.40 0.79
C MET A 26 6.64 -3.69 1.88
N GLU A 27 6.26 -3.86 3.15
CA GLU A 27 7.01 -3.34 4.30
C GLU A 27 8.49 -3.74 4.23
N ARG A 28 8.76 -5.05 4.10
CA ARG A 28 10.13 -5.58 4.05
C ARG A 28 10.87 -5.21 2.78
N LYS A 29 10.18 -5.18 1.64
CA LYS A 29 10.79 -4.90 0.32
C LYS A 29 11.23 -3.45 0.21
N TYR A 30 10.42 -2.53 0.71
CA TYR A 30 10.61 -1.09 0.54
C TYR A 30 11.14 -0.39 1.79
N GLY A 31 11.24 -1.08 2.91
CA GLY A 31 11.65 -0.49 4.19
C GLY A 31 10.62 0.49 4.75
N TRP A 32 9.37 0.41 4.28
CA TRP A 32 8.26 1.19 4.84
C TRP A 32 7.91 0.68 6.24
N ARG A 33 7.18 1.49 7.01
CA ARG A 33 6.69 1.09 8.33
C ARG A 33 5.19 0.85 8.27
N LEU A 34 4.77 -0.40 8.39
CA LEU A 34 3.35 -0.75 8.35
C LEU A 34 2.67 -0.26 9.65
N LYS A 35 1.62 0.55 9.50
CA LYS A 35 0.81 1.08 10.61
C LYS A 35 -0.31 0.12 10.98
N ARG A 36 -1.12 -0.27 9.99
CA ARG A 36 -2.25 -1.18 10.15
C ARG A 36 -2.60 -1.86 8.83
N ILE A 37 -3.43 -2.89 8.91
CA ILE A 37 -4.02 -3.57 7.76
C ILE A 37 -5.53 -3.53 7.96
N ASP A 38 -6.24 -2.90 7.04
CA ASP A 38 -7.69 -2.83 7.06
C ASP A 38 -8.23 -3.92 6.11
N GLU A 39 -9.07 -4.83 6.62
CA GLU A 39 -9.56 -5.99 5.87
C GLU A 39 -10.98 -5.77 5.32
N TYR A 40 -11.18 -6.16 4.06
CA TYR A 40 -12.42 -6.07 3.29
C TYR A 40 -12.77 -7.45 2.72
N PRO A 41 -13.32 -8.36 3.54
CA PRO A 41 -13.59 -9.74 3.13
C PRO A 41 -14.58 -9.84 1.95
N ASP A 42 -15.45 -8.84 1.79
CA ASP A 42 -16.44 -8.76 0.70
C ASP A 42 -15.86 -8.20 -0.61
N ALA A 43 -14.62 -7.70 -0.62
CA ALA A 43 -13.99 -7.18 -1.82
C ALA A 43 -13.53 -8.35 -2.73
N PRO A 44 -13.75 -8.27 -4.05
CA PRO A 44 -13.54 -9.42 -4.94
C PRO A 44 -12.07 -9.72 -5.23
N ILE A 45 -11.18 -8.73 -5.16
CA ILE A 45 -9.76 -8.87 -5.58
C ILE A 45 -8.83 -8.28 -4.52
N LEU A 46 -9.00 -7.00 -4.19
CA LEU A 46 -8.18 -6.31 -3.21
C LEU A 46 -8.88 -6.35 -1.86
N LYS A 47 -8.59 -7.39 -1.08
CA LYS A 47 -9.26 -7.66 0.19
C LYS A 47 -8.66 -6.93 1.36
N VAL A 48 -7.52 -6.25 1.18
CA VAL A 48 -6.88 -5.52 2.27
C VAL A 48 -6.35 -4.18 1.79
N ASP A 49 -6.34 -3.20 2.69
CA ASP A 49 -5.58 -1.97 2.54
C ASP A 49 -4.41 -1.97 3.52
N CYS A 50 -3.20 -1.84 2.97
CA CYS A 50 -1.96 -1.72 3.72
C CYS A 50 -1.70 -0.25 4.03
N VAL A 51 -1.84 0.15 5.29
CA VAL A 51 -1.63 1.54 5.70
C VAL A 51 -0.23 1.68 6.29
N PHE A 52 0.58 2.57 5.72
CA PHE A 52 1.94 2.85 6.14
C PHE A 52 2.03 4.21 6.84
N TYR A 53 3.00 4.36 7.74
CA TYR A 53 3.36 5.67 8.29
C TYR A 53 4.13 6.49 7.26
N GLY A 54 3.78 7.76 7.12
CA GLY A 54 4.42 8.73 6.24
C GLY A 54 4.15 8.47 4.75
N ASP A 55 4.98 9.10 3.93
CA ASP A 55 5.06 8.85 2.49
C ASP A 55 5.70 7.48 2.20
N ALA A 56 4.96 6.65 1.46
CA ALA A 56 5.41 5.35 0.96
C ALA A 56 5.26 5.24 -0.57
N PRO A 57 5.90 6.10 -1.37
CA PRO A 57 5.82 6.05 -2.82
C PRO A 57 6.56 4.82 -3.36
N PHE A 58 6.01 4.20 -4.41
CA PHE A 58 6.74 3.18 -5.14
C PHE A 58 8.03 3.77 -5.73
N PRO A 59 9.13 3.01 -5.76
CA PRO A 59 10.32 3.46 -6.46
C PRO A 59 9.99 3.70 -7.94
N ASP A 60 10.52 4.78 -8.50
CA ASP A 60 10.43 5.04 -9.93
C ASP A 60 11.37 4.06 -10.65
N TYR A 61 10.84 2.96 -11.17
CA TYR A 61 11.63 1.94 -11.88
C TYR A 61 11.92 2.31 -13.33
N MET A 62 11.53 3.51 -13.78
CA MET A 62 11.90 4.03 -15.09
C MET A 62 13.31 4.63 -15.08
N GLU A 63 14.34 3.80 -14.91
CA GLU A 63 15.69 4.16 -15.37
C GLU A 63 16.10 3.26 -16.56
N LYS A 64 16.00 3.90 -17.74
CA LYS A 64 16.67 3.66 -19.02
C LYS A 64 16.52 2.31 -19.71
N THR A 65 15.58 2.28 -20.66
CA THR A 65 15.86 1.64 -21.96
C THR A 65 16.80 2.56 -22.76
N ASP A 66 18.10 2.52 -22.49
CA ASP A 66 19.07 2.90 -23.52
C ASP A 66 19.03 1.77 -24.56
N ASN A 67 18.29 2.00 -25.65
CA ASN A 67 18.30 1.15 -26.84
C ASN A 67 19.67 1.31 -27.54
N ASP A 68 20.24 0.15 -27.90
CA ASP A 68 21.16 -0.14 -29.02
C ASP A 68 22.48 0.65 -29.15
#